data_AF-A0A6B2SHL3-F1
#
_entry.id   AF-A0A6B2SHL3-F1
#
_cell.length_a   1.000
_cell.length_b   1.000
_cell.length_c   1.000
_cell.angle_alpha   90.00
_cell.angle_beta   90.00
_cell.angle_gamma   90.00
#
_symmetry.space_group_name_H-M   'P 1'
#
loop_
_entity.id
_entity.type
_entity.pdbx_description
1 polymer ?
#
loop_
_entity_poly.entity_id
_entity_poly.type
_entity_poly.pdbx_seq_one_letter_code
_entity_poly.pdbx_strand_id
1 'polypeptide(L)'
;KFVETSNDFVTAAVDALEGGDGEGLLRQIRRARHELARLDDEVGLGIFTPRLTALCEAAEAVGGAAKPSGAGGGDCGIALLDAEAAQDIANVRNRWTTAGVRPLPIRPAMEGNAE
;
A
#
# COMPACT_ATOMS: atom_id res chain seq x y z
N LYS A 1 10.49 -1.14 18.99
CA LYS A 1 9.51 -0.11 18.59
C LYS A 1 8.85 -0.44 17.24
N PHE A 2 9.58 -0.55 16.13
CA PHE A 2 8.98 -0.90 14.82
C PHE A 2 8.10 -2.16 14.86
N VAL A 3 8.63 -3.28 15.39
CA VAL A 3 7.88 -4.56 15.45
C VAL A 3 6.59 -4.44 16.27
N GLU A 4 6.63 -3.75 17.40
CA GLU A 4 5.47 -3.52 18.26
C GLU A 4 4.42 -2.67 17.55
N THR A 5 4.82 -1.53 16.99
CA THR A 5 3.93 -0.66 16.19
C THR A 5 3.38 -1.38 14.96
N SER A 6 4.18 -2.26 14.36
CA SER A 6 3.76 -3.09 13.23
C SER A 6 2.70 -4.10 13.62
N ASN A 7 2.87 -4.78 14.75
CA ASN A 7 1.85 -5.69 15.26
C ASN A 7 0.54 -4.95 15.53
N ASP A 8 0.59 -3.74 16.08
CA ASP A 8 -0.62 -2.95 16.37
C ASP A 8 -1.44 -2.63 15.11
N PHE A 9 -0.80 -2.12 14.05
CA PHE A 9 -1.54 -1.79 12.82
C PHE A 9 -1.93 -3.03 12.02
N VAL A 10 -1.22 -4.16 12.17
CA VAL A 10 -1.61 -5.44 11.56
C VAL A 10 -2.87 -5.97 12.24
N THR A 11 -2.89 -6.06 13.57
CA THR A 11 -4.08 -6.50 14.33
C THR A 11 -5.28 -5.62 13.99
N ALA A 12 -5.11 -4.28 14.03
CA ALA A 12 -6.18 -3.36 13.67
C ALA A 12 -6.63 -3.46 12.20
N ALA A 13 -5.75 -3.89 11.28
CA ALA A 13 -6.11 -4.11 9.88
C ALA A 13 -6.93 -5.40 9.71
N VAL A 14 -6.61 -6.45 10.48
CA VAL A 14 -7.39 -7.68 10.55
C VAL A 14 -8.79 -7.38 11.09
N ASP A 15 -8.89 -6.69 12.22
CA ASP A 15 -10.18 -6.31 12.81
C ASP A 15 -11.03 -5.50 11.82
N ALA A 16 -10.41 -4.57 11.10
CA ALA A 16 -11.10 -3.76 10.09
C ALA A 16 -11.58 -4.61 8.90
N LEU A 17 -10.78 -5.57 8.42
CA LEU A 17 -11.18 -6.50 7.36
C LEU A 17 -12.34 -7.40 7.80
N GLU A 18 -12.27 -7.98 8.99
CA GLU A 18 -13.33 -8.85 9.53
C GLU A 18 -14.63 -8.09 9.81
N GLY A 19 -14.52 -6.83 10.23
CA GLY A 19 -15.65 -5.93 10.47
C GLY A 19 -16.22 -5.26 9.22
N GLY A 20 -15.61 -5.44 8.04
CA GLY A 20 -16.00 -4.73 6.82
C GLY A 20 -15.74 -3.21 6.85
N ASP A 21 -14.86 -2.74 7.74
CA ASP A 21 -14.47 -1.33 7.86
C ASP A 21 -13.37 -0.99 6.83
N GLY A 22 -13.79 -0.69 5.60
CA GLY A 22 -12.89 -0.30 4.52
C GLY A 22 -12.02 0.91 4.87
N GLU A 23 -12.59 1.95 5.47
CA GLU A 23 -11.84 3.14 5.90
C GLU A 23 -10.84 2.82 7.01
N GLY A 24 -11.21 1.90 7.91
CA GLY A 24 -10.32 1.32 8.91
C GLY A 24 -9.11 0.65 8.31
N LEU A 25 -9.32 -0.19 7.30
CA LEU A 25 -8.25 -0.85 6.59
C LEU A 25 -7.33 0.16 5.89
N LEU A 26 -7.90 1.12 5.13
CA LEU A 26 -7.11 2.15 4.44
C LEU A 26 -6.25 2.96 5.43
N ARG A 27 -6.81 3.30 6.59
CA ARG A 27 -6.08 3.98 7.67
C ARG A 27 -4.89 3.17 8.17
N GLN A 28 -5.04 1.86 8.37
CA GLN A 28 -3.91 1.02 8.81
C GLN A 28 -2.85 0.84 7.72
N ILE A 29 -3.22 0.77 6.43
CA ILE A 29 -2.25 0.73 5.33
C ILE A 29 -1.42 2.02 5.27
N ARG A 30 -2.04 3.20 5.41
CA ARG A 30 -1.31 4.48 5.50
C ARG A 30 -0.38 4.53 6.70
N ARG A 31 -0.84 4.02 7.85
CA ARG A 31 -0.03 3.93 9.08
C ARG A 31 1.18 3.02 8.86
N ALA A 32 1.02 1.90 8.18
CA ALA A 32 2.12 1.01 7.80
C ALA A 32 3.10 1.70 6.84
N ARG A 33 2.62 2.46 5.84
CA ARG A 33 3.48 3.28 4.96
C ARG A 33 4.33 4.26 5.75
N HIS A 34 3.72 5.04 6.66
CA HIS A 34 4.44 6.04 7.46
C HIS A 34 5.48 5.41 8.38
N GLU A 35 5.17 4.28 9.00
CA GLU A 35 6.12 3.59 9.88
C GLU A 35 7.29 2.97 9.08
N LEU A 36 7.04 2.49 7.85
CA LEU A 36 8.11 2.07 6.94
C LEU A 36 8.98 3.27 6.51
N ALA A 37 8.38 4.42 6.21
CA ALA A 37 9.13 5.62 5.82
C ALA A 37 10.01 6.13 6.97
N ARG A 38 9.46 6.17 8.19
CA ARG A 38 10.22 6.50 9.41
C ARG A 38 11.40 5.55 9.59
N LEU A 39 11.19 4.26 9.41
CA LEU A 39 12.28 3.27 9.52
C LEU A 39 13.33 3.53 8.43
N ASP A 40 12.92 3.75 7.19
CA ASP A 40 13.83 4.01 6.07
C ASP A 40 14.69 5.26 6.29
N ASP A 41 14.09 6.34 6.82
CA ASP A 41 14.78 7.58 7.18
C ASP A 41 15.79 7.36 8.32
N GLU A 42 15.48 6.50 9.29
CA GLU A 42 16.33 6.22 10.46
C GLU A 42 17.54 5.34 10.12
N VAL A 43 17.39 4.36 9.22
CA VAL A 43 18.42 3.34 8.95
C VAL A 43 18.94 3.31 7.52
N GLY A 44 18.38 4.10 6.60
CA GLY A 44 18.87 4.24 5.22
C GLY A 44 18.76 2.96 4.39
N LEU A 45 17.68 2.20 4.53
CA LEU A 45 17.49 0.91 3.86
C LEU A 45 17.19 1.05 2.36
N GLY A 46 16.78 2.23 1.91
CA GLY A 46 16.34 2.48 0.54
C GLY A 46 14.99 1.87 0.21
N ILE A 47 14.11 1.68 1.20
CA ILE A 47 12.75 1.14 1.02
C ILE A 47 11.96 2.00 0.03
N PHE A 48 12.06 3.33 0.14
CA PHE A 48 11.33 4.28 -0.70
C PHE A 48 12.18 4.82 -1.84
N THR A 49 12.06 4.22 -3.02
CA THR A 49 12.55 4.81 -4.26
C THR A 49 11.62 5.94 -4.73
N PRO A 50 12.08 6.89 -5.57
CA PRO A 50 11.21 7.94 -6.12
C PRO A 50 9.94 7.40 -6.81
N ARG A 51 10.04 6.24 -7.48
CA ARG A 51 8.90 5.58 -8.12
C ARG A 51 7.91 5.01 -7.11
N LEU A 52 8.39 4.39 -6.02
CA LEU A 52 7.54 3.86 -4.97
C LEU A 52 6.85 4.99 -4.18
N THR A 53 7.54 6.10 -3.96
CA THR A 53 6.93 7.31 -3.36
C THR A 53 5.81 7.85 -4.23
N ALA A 54 6.07 8.04 -5.53
CA ALA A 54 5.05 8.49 -6.48
C ALA A 54 3.88 7.51 -6.61
N LEU A 55 4.14 6.19 -6.54
CA LEU A 55 3.09 5.16 -6.51
C LEU A 55 2.14 5.39 -5.34
N CYS A 56 2.70 5.59 -4.14
CA CYS A 56 1.91 5.73 -2.93
C CYS A 56 1.14 7.06 -2.89
N GLU A 57 1.79 8.16 -3.30
CA GLU A 57 1.16 9.48 -3.40
C GLU A 57 0.00 9.50 -4.40
N ALA A 58 0.15 8.81 -5.54
CA ALA A 58 -0.91 8.75 -6.54
C ALA A 58 -2.21 8.14 -5.98
N ALA A 59 -2.10 7.06 -5.19
CA ALA A 59 -3.24 6.40 -4.58
C ALA A 59 -3.86 7.23 -3.44
N GLU A 60 -3.03 7.83 -2.57
CA GLU A 60 -3.54 8.64 -1.46
C GLU A 60 -4.20 9.94 -1.92
N ALA A 61 -3.74 10.53 -3.03
CA ALA A 61 -4.32 11.74 -3.60
C ALA A 61 -5.77 11.57 -4.09
N VAL A 62 -6.25 10.33 -4.23
CA VAL A 62 -7.65 10.01 -4.58
C VAL A 62 -8.39 9.32 -3.44
N GLY A 63 -7.89 9.43 -2.19
CA GLY A 63 -8.52 8.81 -1.03
C GLY A 63 -8.22 7.32 -0.84
N GLY A 64 -7.38 6.72 -1.68
CA GLY A 64 -6.87 5.37 -1.49
C GLY A 64 -5.78 5.28 -0.41
N ALA A 65 -5.22 4.09 -0.23
CA ALA A 65 -4.06 3.86 0.61
C ALA A 65 -3.07 2.96 -0.12
N ALA A 66 -1.77 3.19 0.08
CA ALA A 66 -0.73 2.44 -0.62
C ALA A 66 0.54 2.32 0.20
N LYS A 67 1.32 1.29 -0.10
CA LYS A 67 2.64 1.06 0.49
C LYS A 67 3.55 0.29 -0.47
N PRO A 68 4.88 0.37 -0.29
CA PRO A 68 5.80 -0.60 -0.87
C PRO A 68 5.43 -2.04 -0.48
N SER A 69 5.66 -2.99 -1.39
CA SER A 69 5.36 -4.41 -1.17
C SER A 69 6.61 -5.26 -1.40
N GLY A 70 7.01 -6.03 -0.38
CA GLY A 70 8.24 -6.83 -0.37
C GLY A 70 9.30 -6.27 0.57
N ALA A 71 10.57 -6.63 0.33
CA ALA A 71 11.71 -6.28 1.20
C ALA A 71 12.14 -4.80 1.15
N GLY A 72 11.60 -3.99 0.22
CA GLY A 72 12.05 -2.61 -0.04
C GLY A 72 13.22 -2.55 -1.04
N GLY A 73 13.55 -1.37 -1.56
CA GLY A 73 14.66 -1.17 -2.51
C GLY A 73 14.42 -1.64 -3.95
N GLY A 74 13.22 -2.15 -4.27
CA GLY A 74 12.86 -2.74 -5.57
C GLY A 74 11.36 -2.70 -5.93
N ASP A 75 11.00 -3.30 -7.08
CA ASP A 75 10.12 -2.79 -8.15
C ASP A 75 8.61 -2.52 -7.89
N CYS A 76 8.00 -3.03 -6.81
CA CYS A 76 6.54 -3.08 -6.69
C CYS A 76 5.97 -2.41 -5.43
N GLY A 77 4.80 -1.80 -5.60
CA GLY A 77 3.95 -1.34 -4.51
C GLY A 77 2.52 -1.81 -4.72
N ILE A 78 1.73 -1.74 -3.65
CA ILE A 78 0.31 -2.09 -3.66
C ILE A 78 -0.51 -0.88 -3.23
N ALA A 79 -1.70 -0.75 -3.82
CA ALA A 79 -2.68 0.25 -3.43
C ALA A 79 -4.05 -0.40 -3.28
N LEU A 80 -4.79 0.05 -2.27
CA LEU A 80 -6.18 -0.26 -2.01
C LEU A 80 -7.01 1.00 -2.27
N LEU A 81 -8.09 0.82 -3.03
CA LEU A 81 -9.05 1.84 -3.40
C LEU A 81 -10.45 1.22 -3.35
N ASP A 82 -11.47 2.07 -3.25
CA ASP A 82 -12.85 1.65 -3.46
C ASP A 82 -13.02 1.08 -4.88
N ALA A 83 -13.62 -0.11 -4.97
CA ALA A 83 -13.88 -0.79 -6.23
C ALA A 83 -14.86 -0.03 -7.13
N GLU A 84 -15.74 0.79 -6.55
CA GLU A 84 -16.72 1.60 -7.27
C GLU A 84 -16.10 2.89 -7.84
N ALA A 85 -14.91 3.29 -7.38
CA ALA A 85 -14.21 4.50 -7.81
C ALA A 85 -13.45 4.32 -9.13
N ALA A 86 -14.15 3.91 -10.20
CA ALA A 86 -13.54 3.57 -11.49
C ALA A 86 -12.69 4.70 -12.10
N GLN A 87 -13.13 5.95 -11.94
CA GLN A 87 -12.39 7.12 -12.43
C GLN A 87 -11.09 7.34 -11.66
N ASP A 88 -11.10 7.15 -10.34
CA ASP A 88 -9.92 7.28 -9.49
C ASP A 88 -8.92 6.17 -9.74
N ILE A 89 -9.39 4.93 -9.93
CA ILE A 89 -8.55 3.80 -10.34
C ILE A 89 -7.85 4.11 -11.69
N ALA A 90 -8.57 4.69 -12.66
CA ALA A 90 -7.98 5.09 -13.92
C ALA A 90 -6.95 6.22 -13.74
N ASN A 91 -7.26 7.21 -12.92
CA ASN A 91 -6.34 8.32 -12.61
C ASN A 91 -5.04 7.81 -11.96
N VAL A 92 -5.14 6.88 -11.00
CA VAL A 92 -3.97 6.26 -10.34
C VAL A 92 -3.12 5.51 -11.35
N ARG A 93 -3.72 4.68 -12.21
CA ARG A 93 -2.99 3.94 -13.25
C ARG A 93 -2.26 4.86 -14.22
N ASN A 94 -2.88 5.97 -14.60
CA ASN A 94 -2.25 6.99 -15.45
C ASN A 94 -1.06 7.64 -14.75
N ARG A 95 -1.22 8.06 -13.48
CA ARG A 95 -0.13 8.65 -12.68
C ARG A 95 1.04 7.69 -12.49
N TRP A 96 0.74 6.41 -12.22
CA TRP A 96 1.76 5.37 -12.14
C TRP A 96 2.53 5.23 -13.45
N THR A 97 1.83 5.13 -14.58
CA THR A 97 2.47 5.01 -15.90
C THR A 97 3.38 6.21 -16.19
N THR A 98 2.92 7.43 -15.90
CA THR A 98 3.72 8.66 -16.05
C THR A 98 4.96 8.67 -15.14
N ALA A 99 4.86 8.14 -13.93
CA ALA A 99 5.98 7.99 -13.01
C ALA A 99 6.93 6.81 -13.35
N GLY A 100 6.67 6.08 -14.43
CA GLY A 100 7.46 4.91 -14.82
C GLY A 100 7.16 3.65 -13.99
N VAL A 101 6.01 3.61 -13.31
CA VAL A 101 5.48 2.45 -12.59
C VAL A 101 4.51 1.72 -13.52
N ARG A 102 4.72 0.42 -13.74
CA ARG A 102 3.86 -0.41 -14.60
C ARG A 102 2.67 -0.96 -13.79
N PRO A 103 1.41 -0.58 -14.10
CA PRO A 103 0.26 -1.22 -13.48
C PRO A 103 0.15 -2.68 -13.92
N LEU A 104 -0.11 -3.59 -12.96
CA LEU A 104 -0.28 -5.01 -13.23
C LEU A 104 -1.77 -5.40 -13.12
N PRO A 105 -2.34 -6.12 -14.11
CA PRO A 105 -3.72 -6.59 -14.05
C PRO A 105 -3.81 -7.83 -13.15
N ILE A 106 -3.82 -7.62 -11.83
CA ILE A 106 -3.91 -8.69 -10.84
C ILE A 106 -5.30 -8.79 -10.20
N ARG A 107 -5.64 -9.98 -9.71
CA ARG A 107 -6.79 -10.28 -8.89
C ARG A 107 -6.34 -11.19 -7.74
N PRO A 108 -6.96 -11.10 -6.55
CA PRO A 108 -6.74 -12.10 -5.51
C PRO A 108 -7.01 -13.50 -6.07
N ALA A 109 -6.15 -14.46 -5.75
CA ALA A 109 -6.42 -15.86 -6.04
C ALA A 109 -7.57 -16.35 -5.15
N MET A 110 -8.49 -17.12 -5.72
CA MET A 110 -9.66 -17.64 -5.00
C MET A 110 -9.35 -18.93 -4.21
N GLU A 111 -8.29 -19.63 -4.61
CA GLU A 111 -7.78 -20.81 -3.91
C GLU A 111 -6.56 -20.40 -3.08
N GLY A 112 -6.53 -20.81 -1.82
CA GLY A 112 -5.34 -20.69 -0.99
C GLY A 112 -4.23 -21.59 -1.51
N ASN A 113 -2.97 -21.20 -1.30
CA ASN A 113 -1.87 -22.13 -1.51
C ASN A 113 -2.08 -23.33 -0.59
N ALA A 114 -2.04 -24.55 -1.13
CA ALA A 114 -1.96 -25.74 -0.30
C ALA A 114 -0.65 -25.66 0.51
N GLU A 115 -0.76 -25.75 1.84
CA GLU A 115 0.39 -25.86 2.73
C GLU A 115 1.15 -27.19 2.53
#